data_AF-A0A914QUC1-F1
#
_entry.id   AF-A0A914QUC1-F1
#
_cell.length_a   1.000
_cell.length_b   1.000
_cell.length_c   1.000
_cell.angle_alpha   90.00
_cell.angle_beta   90.00
_cell.angle_gamma   90.00
#
_symmetry.space_group_name_H-M   'P 1'
#
loop_
_entity.id
_entity.type
_entity.pdbx_description
1 polymer ?
#
loop_
_entity_poly.entity_id
_entity_poly.type
_entity_poly.pdbx_seq_one_letter_code
_entity_poly.pdbx_strand_id
1 'polypeptide(L)' 'MTSIDIQGVVDKLEPGKEKYAKALKAAGESFLESYKIFNDPDYESRKGWKVEIDTPEVRIHSKQFPFGNVFALSVSLF' A
#
# COMPACT_ATOMS: atom_id res chain seq x y z
N MET A 1 -20.45 17.06 -3.01
CA MET A 1 -19.17 17.37 -2.35
C MET A 1 -18.49 16.08 -2.00
N THR A 2 -17.51 15.69 -2.82
CA THR A 2 -16.72 14.49 -2.58
C THR A 2 -15.62 14.76 -1.55
N SER A 3 -15.48 13.87 -0.57
CA SER A 3 -14.41 13.93 0.44
C SER A 3 -13.91 12.53 0.77
N ILE A 4 -12.67 12.45 1.23
CA ILE A 4 -12.06 11.25 1.80
C ILE A 4 -11.46 11.59 3.16
N ASP A 5 -11.45 10.62 4.07
CA ASP A 5 -10.78 10.70 5.37
C ASP A 5 -9.69 9.62 5.40
N ILE A 6 -8.46 10.06 5.62
CA ILE A 6 -7.31 9.18 5.78
C ILE A 6 -6.68 9.50 7.14
N GLN A 7 -6.86 8.63 8.12
CA GLN A 7 -6.27 8.77 9.45
C GLN A 7 -6.59 10.12 10.13
N GLY A 8 -7.81 10.62 9.96
CA GLY A 8 -8.26 11.90 10.53
C GLY A 8 -7.89 13.12 9.70
N VAL A 9 -7.17 12.93 8.58
CA VAL A 9 -6.91 13.96 7.58
C VAL A 9 -8.01 13.89 6.52
N VAL A 10 -8.86 14.91 6.50
CA VAL A 10 -9.99 14.99 5.57
C VAL A 10 -9.63 15.85 4.37
N ASP A 11 -9.60 15.25 3.18
CA ASP A 11 -9.46 15.96 1.91
C ASP A 11 -10.83 16.13 1.25
N LYS A 12 -11.11 17.34 0.76
CA LYS A 12 -12.42 17.74 0.20
C LYS A 12 -12.20 18.38 -1.15
N LEU A 13 -12.90 17.88 -2.17
CA LEU A 13 -12.92 18.55 -3.46
C LEU A 13 -13.72 19.85 -3.39
N GLU A 14 -13.14 20.90 -3.96
CA GLU A 14 -13.87 22.12 -4.25
C GLU A 14 -15.04 21.84 -5.21
N PRO A 15 -16.17 22.55 -5.11
CA PRO A 15 -17.35 22.31 -5.94
C PRO A 15 -17.08 22.29 -7.46
N GLY A 16 -16.14 23.11 -7.95
CA GLY A 16 -15.76 23.16 -9.37
C GLY A 16 -14.87 22.00 -9.85
N LYS A 17 -14.51 21.07 -8.97
CA LYS A 17 -13.53 20.00 -9.20
C LYS A 17 -14.12 18.59 -9.12
N GLU A 18 -15.45 18.45 -9.01
CA GLU A 18 -16.12 17.14 -8.89
C GLU A 18 -15.80 16.17 -10.04
N LYS A 19 -15.36 16.65 -11.21
CA LYS A 19 -14.81 15.80 -12.29
C LYS A 19 -13.64 14.91 -11.86
N TYR A 20 -12.94 15.26 -10.77
CA TYR A 20 -11.83 14.48 -10.19
C TYR A 20 -12.27 13.57 -9.04
N ALA A 21 -13.56 13.49 -8.71
CA ALA A 21 -14.07 12.70 -7.58
C ALA A 21 -13.59 11.23 -7.61
N LYS A 22 -13.57 10.61 -8.79
CA LYS A 22 -13.08 9.25 -8.98
C LYS A 22 -11.58 9.12 -8.65
N ALA A 23 -10.78 10.10 -9.08
CA ALA A 23 -9.35 10.11 -8.84
C ALA A 23 -9.03 10.31 -7.35
N LEU A 24 -9.75 11.21 -6.67
CA LEU A 24 -9.58 11.41 -5.23
C LEU A 24 -9.90 10.13 -4.44
N LYS A 25 -11.01 9.47 -4.76
CA LYS A 25 -11.39 8.21 -4.11
C LYS A 25 -10.35 7.11 -4.33
N ALA A 26 -9.91 6.93 -5.57
CA ALA A 26 -8.89 5.94 -5.90
C ALA A 26 -7.56 6.20 -5.16
N ALA A 27 -7.12 7.46 -5.09
CA ALA A 27 -5.93 7.83 -4.34
C ALA A 27 -6.07 7.52 -2.84
N GLY A 28 -7.23 7.82 -2.25
CA GLY A 28 -7.52 7.49 -0.86
C GLY A 28 -7.52 5.98 -0.58
N GLU A 29 -8.15 5.20 -1.46
CA GLU A 29 -8.16 3.73 -1.38
C GLU A 29 -6.74 3.16 -1.46
N SER A 30 -5.95 3.56 -2.47
CA SER A 30 -4.56 3.08 -2.63
C SER A 30 -3.66 3.48 -1.46
N PHE A 31 -3.87 4.66 -0.86
CA PHE A 31 -3.15 5.06 0.34
C PHE A 31 -3.50 4.15 1.52
N LEU A 32 -4.80 3.89 1.75
CA LEU A 32 -5.25 3.01 2.84
C LEU A 32 -4.74 1.58 2.67
N GLU A 33 -4.67 1.07 1.44
CA GLU A 33 -4.06 -0.22 1.13
C GLU A 33 -2.58 -0.24 1.50
N SER A 34 -1.81 0.76 1.03
CA SER A 34 -0.39 0.90 1.37
C SER A 34 -0.17 1.01 2.88
N TYR A 35 -1.01 1.81 3.56
CA TYR A 35 -0.97 1.97 5.00
C TYR A 35 -1.22 0.64 5.74
N LYS A 36 -2.17 -0.18 5.27
CA LYS A 36 -2.41 -1.53 5.84
C LYS A 36 -1.20 -2.45 5.67
N ILE A 37 -0.51 -2.38 4.53
CA ILE A 37 0.71 -3.17 4.29
C ILE A 37 1.80 -2.76 5.26
N PHE A 38 2.08 -1.46 5.38
CA PHE A 38 3.19 -0.96 6.20
C PHE A 38 2.94 -1.11 7.70
N ASN A 39 1.68 -1.14 8.13
CA ASN A 39 1.31 -1.39 9.53
C ASN A 39 1.04 -2.86 9.84
N ASP A 40 1.19 -3.78 8.88
CA ASP A 40 1.17 -5.20 9.17
C ASP A 40 2.39 -5.53 10.05
N PRO A 41 2.21 -6.08 11.27
CA PRO A 41 3.32 -6.36 12.19
C PRO A 41 4.37 -7.31 11.60
N ASP A 42 3.97 -8.13 10.64
CA ASP A 42 4.85 -9.05 9.94
C ASP A 42 5.51 -8.44 8.70
N TYR A 43 5.21 -7.18 8.36
CA TYR A 43 5.79 -6.52 7.19
C TYR A 43 7.31 -6.41 7.31
N GLU A 44 7.84 -5.92 8.43
CA GLU A 44 9.29 -5.74 8.61
C GLU A 44 10.02 -7.09 8.68
N SER A 45 9.52 -8.01 9.51
CA SER A 45 10.13 -9.33 9.71
C SER A 45 9.89 -10.31 8.56
N ARG A 46 8.96 -9.99 7.65
CA ARG A 46 8.44 -10.88 6.59
C ARG A 46 7.90 -12.20 7.15
N LYS A 47 7.49 -12.24 8.41
CA LYS A 47 6.99 -13.45 9.07
C LYS A 47 5.70 -13.93 8.41
N GLY A 48 5.66 -15.20 8.00
CA GLY A 48 4.48 -15.76 7.31
C GLY A 48 4.29 -15.25 5.87
N TRP A 49 5.23 -14.47 5.34
CA TRP A 49 5.30 -14.20 3.90
C TRP A 49 6.00 -15.37 3.22
N LYS A 50 5.57 -15.69 1.99
CA LYS A 50 6.19 -16.72 1.18
C LYS A 50 7.49 -16.18 0.59
N VAL A 51 8.58 -16.95 0.68
CA VAL A 51 9.83 -16.64 -0.03
C VAL A 51 9.67 -17.06 -1.49
N GLU A 52 9.86 -16.12 -2.42
CA GLU A 52 9.81 -16.38 -3.86
C GLU A 52 11.22 -16.48 -4.45
N ILE A 53 12.13 -15.61 -4.03
CA ILE A 53 13.55 -15.59 -4.42
C ILE A 53 14.40 -15.35 -3.18
N ASP A 54 15.49 -16.10 -3.04
CA ASP A 54 16.49 -15.93 -1.98
C ASP A 54 17.89 -16.19 -2.54
N THR A 55 18.55 -15.12 -2.98
CA THR A 55 19.97 -15.11 -3.39
C THR A 55 20.76 -14.22 -2.44
N PRO A 56 22.10 -14.29 -2.44
CA PRO A 56 22.92 -13.40 -1.62
C PRO A 56 22.65 -11.90 -1.85
N GLU A 57 22.30 -11.52 -3.08
CA GLU A 57 22.08 -10.13 -3.52
C GLU A 57 20.62 -9.68 -3.35
N VAL A 58 19.68 -10.61 -3.51
CA VAL A 58 18.26 -10.32 -3.65
C VAL A 58 17.41 -11.31 -2.89
N ARG A 59 16.50 -10.81 -2.06
CA ARG A 59 15.41 -11.59 -1.47
C ARG A 59 14.06 -10.98 -1.82
N ILE A 60 13.15 -11.81 -2.33
CA ILE A 60 11.77 -11.42 -2.65
C ILE A 60 10.81 -12.27 -1.83
N HIS A 61 9.92 -11.59 -1.10
CA HIS A 61 8.80 -12.22 -0.40
C HIS A 61 7.47 -11.82 -1.02
N SER A 62 6.47 -12.70 -0.94
CA SER A 62 5.10 -12.43 -1.35
C SER A 62 4.11 -12.71 -0.21
N LYS A 63 3.03 -11.93 -0.16
CA LYS A 63 1.88 -12.20 0.71
C LYS A 63 0.61 -11.72 0.00
N GLN A 64 -0.44 -12.52 0.11
CA GLN A 64 -1.77 -12.17 -0.39
C GLN A 64 -2.45 -11.24 0.61
N PHE A 65 -2.86 -10.06 0.14
CA PHE A 65 -3.73 -9.13 0.84
C PHE A 65 -5.12 -9.09 0.17
N PRO A 66 -6.15 -8.52 0.81
CA PRO A 66 -7.50 -8.44 0.21
C PRO A 66 -7.55 -7.73 -1.15
N PHE A 67 -6.61 -6.82 -1.42
CA PHE A 67 -6.52 -6.05 -2.66
C PHE A 67 -5.53 -6.64 -3.68
N GLY A 68 -4.82 -7.72 -3.35
CA GLY A 68 -3.91 -8.40 -4.29
C GLY A 68 -2.66 -8.98 -3.65
N ASN A 69 -1.79 -9.51 -4.52
CA ASN A 69 -0.48 -10.01 -4.11
C ASN A 69 0.51 -8.85 -3.95
N VAL A 70 1.12 -8.76 -2.78
CA VAL A 70 2.16 -7.78 -2.49
C VAL A 70 3.50 -8.50 -2.51
N PHE A 71 4.46 -7.92 -3.21
CA PHE A 71 5.84 -8.38 -3.25
C PHE A 71 6.73 -7.38 -2.52
N ALA A 72 7.63 -7.90 -1.70
CA ALA A 72 8.63 -7.11 -0.99
C ALA A 72 10.02 -7.54 -1.43
N LEU A 73 10.77 -6.59 -1.99
CA LEU A 73 12.16 -6.75 -2.39
C LEU A 73 13.07 -6.27 -1.26
N SER A 74 14.05 -7.10 -0.91
CA SER A 74 15.19 -6.73 -0.08
C SER A 74 16.44 -6.92 -0.93
N VAL A 75 17.24 -5.86 -1.06
CA VAL A 75 18.51 -5.89 -1.78
C VAL A 75 19.65 -5.69 -0.79
N SER A 76 20.64 -6.55 -0.85
CA SER A 76 21.92 -6.32 -0.19
C SER A 76 22.74 -5.42 -1.10
N LEU A 77 22.76 -4.12 -0.82
CA LEU A 77 23.73 -3.23 -1.43
C LEU A 77 25.05 -3.46 -0.68
N PHE A 78 26.07 -3.87 -1.44
CA PHE A 78 27.43 -4.24 -1.00
C PHE A 78 27.97 -3.45 0.20
#